data_AF-A9DJR5-F1
#
_entry.id   AF-A9DJR5-F1
#
_cell.length_a   1.000
_cell.length_b   1.000
_cell.length_c   1.000
_cell.angle_alpha   90.00
_cell.angle_beta   90.00
_cell.angle_gamma   90.00
#
_symmetry.space_group_name_H-M   'P 1'
#
loop_
_entity.id
_entity.type
_entity.pdbx_description
1 polymer ?
#
loop_
_entity_poly.entity_id
_entity_poly.type
_entity_poly.pdbx_seq_one_letter_code
_entity_poly.pdbx_strand_id
1 'polypeptide(L)'
;MRAFDISIGVGNGYTSKQSKSGGSVGSDVLEKIIDTYPDLSPLWLITGKGDMIIDVDRVEEPVPDYGKSMDEILEYKIERIVKRQLQAFSDKLENFPTLEEISKEIQKNLKGA
;
A
#
# COMPACT_ATOMS: atom_id res chain seq x y z
N MET A 1 -12.64 24.07 -2.84
CA MET A 1 -13.61 23.10 -2.29
C MET A 1 -14.57 22.51 -3.33
N ARG A 2 -15.04 23.25 -4.35
CA ARG A 2 -15.93 22.67 -5.39
C ARG A 2 -15.44 21.35 -6.00
N ALA A 3 -14.16 21.26 -6.37
CA ALA A 3 -13.59 20.04 -6.93
C ALA A 3 -13.67 18.85 -5.95
N PHE A 4 -13.40 19.12 -4.66
CA PHE A 4 -13.51 18.13 -3.59
C PHE A 4 -14.97 17.70 -3.37
N ASP A 5 -15.90 18.66 -3.24
CA ASP A 5 -17.33 18.35 -3.10
C ASP A 5 -17.84 17.45 -4.23
N ILE A 6 -17.41 17.73 -5.47
CA ILE A 6 -17.74 16.91 -6.64
C ILE A 6 -17.12 15.52 -6.53
N SER A 7 -15.85 15.42 -6.12
CA SER A 7 -15.16 14.12 -6.03
C SER A 7 -15.80 13.15 -5.04
N ILE A 8 -16.32 13.65 -3.91
CA ILE A 8 -17.00 12.83 -2.90
C ILE A 8 -18.52 12.78 -3.09
N GLY A 9 -19.03 13.24 -4.24
CA GLY A 9 -20.46 13.14 -4.59
C GLY A 9 -21.40 13.93 -3.67
N VAL A 10 -20.99 15.11 -3.21
CA VAL A 10 -21.84 16.03 -2.43
C VAL A 10 -22.14 17.34 -3.21
N GLY A 11 -23.14 18.08 -2.74
CA GLY A 11 -23.54 19.34 -3.37
C GLY A 11 -22.43 20.39 -3.34
N ASN A 12 -22.32 21.19 -4.40
CA ASN A 12 -21.31 22.25 -4.50
C ASN A 12 -21.39 23.22 -3.31
N GLY A 13 -20.26 23.41 -2.63
CA GLY A 13 -20.13 24.26 -1.46
C GLY A 13 -20.54 23.59 -0.16
N TYR A 14 -20.84 22.29 -0.14
CA TYR A 14 -21.17 21.54 1.09
C TYR A 14 -20.06 21.69 2.13
N THR A 15 -18.83 21.31 1.80
CA THR A 15 -17.69 21.43 2.73
C THR A 15 -17.41 22.86 3.14
N SER A 16 -17.61 23.83 2.23
CA SER A 16 -17.45 25.25 2.54
C SER A 16 -18.48 25.76 3.54
N LYS A 17 -19.72 25.26 3.46
CA LYS A 17 -20.77 25.60 4.43
C LYS A 17 -20.42 24.99 5.78
N GLN A 18 -20.11 23.70 5.84
CA GLN A 18 -19.80 23.01 7.10
C GLN A 18 -18.59 23.61 7.81
N SER A 19 -17.52 23.92 7.07
CA SER A 19 -16.34 24.57 7.65
C SER A 19 -16.65 25.96 8.21
N LYS A 20 -17.49 26.76 7.54
CA LYS A 20 -17.83 28.12 8.01
C LYS A 20 -18.82 28.14 9.17
N SER A 21 -19.77 27.20 9.19
CA SER A 21 -20.78 27.12 10.24
C SER A 21 -20.32 26.33 11.47
N GLY A 22 -19.16 25.67 11.41
CA GLY A 22 -18.80 24.64 12.38
C GLY A 22 -19.78 23.46 12.34
N GLY A 23 -20.41 23.24 11.20
CA GLY A 23 -21.40 22.19 11.00
C GLY A 23 -20.78 20.80 11.04
N SER A 24 -21.55 19.83 11.50
CA SER A 24 -21.14 18.42 11.52
C SER A 24 -21.17 17.82 10.11
N VAL A 25 -20.29 16.85 9.89
CA VAL A 25 -20.29 15.99 8.70
C VAL A 25 -21.01 14.69 9.06
N GLY A 26 -22.01 14.31 8.27
CA GLY A 26 -22.77 13.07 8.48
C GLY A 26 -21.93 11.83 8.16
N SER A 27 -22.31 10.67 8.72
CA SER A 27 -21.61 9.40 8.47
C SER A 27 -21.65 8.99 7.00
N ASP A 28 -22.75 9.27 6.31
CA ASP A 28 -22.92 9.04 4.87
C ASP A 28 -21.89 9.81 4.03
N VAL A 29 -21.53 11.02 4.44
CA VAL A 29 -20.50 11.82 3.77
C VAL A 29 -19.11 11.32 4.13
N LEU A 30 -18.89 10.87 5.37
CA LEU A 30 -17.62 10.25 5.77
C LEU A 30 -17.37 8.96 4.99
N GLU A 31 -18.38 8.11 4.82
CA GLU A 31 -18.31 6.89 4.00
C GLU A 31 -17.90 7.22 2.56
N LYS A 32 -18.55 8.21 1.92
CA LYS A 32 -18.16 8.66 0.57
C LYS A 32 -16.72 9.15 0.48
N ILE A 33 -16.23 9.84 1.51
CA ILE A 33 -14.83 10.30 1.55
C ILE A 33 -13.89 9.09 1.58
N ILE A 34 -14.15 8.10 2.44
CA ILE A 34 -13.29 6.90 2.56
C ILE A 34 -13.36 6.03 1.30
N ASP A 35 -14.53 5.89 0.69
CA ASP A 35 -14.68 5.14 -0.57
C ASP A 35 -13.94 5.83 -1.74
N THR A 36 -13.90 7.16 -1.73
CA THR A 36 -13.18 7.95 -2.76
C THR A 36 -11.67 7.94 -2.55
N TYR A 37 -11.22 7.90 -1.29
CA TYR A 37 -9.83 7.96 -0.87
C TYR A 37 -9.51 6.78 0.07
N PRO A 38 -9.32 5.56 -0.48
CA PRO A 38 -9.17 4.35 0.32
C PRO A 38 -7.88 4.29 1.13
N ASP A 39 -6.89 5.11 0.76
CA ASP A 39 -5.64 5.32 1.49
C ASP A 39 -5.79 6.33 2.64
N LEU A 40 -6.93 7.00 2.79
CA LEU A 40 -7.16 7.95 3.88
C LEU A 40 -7.56 7.23 5.17
N SER A 41 -6.89 7.56 6.27
CA SER A 41 -7.18 7.02 7.60
C SER A 41 -8.53 7.53 8.14
N PRO A 42 -9.51 6.64 8.41
CA PRO A 42 -10.77 7.04 9.04
C PRO A 42 -10.55 7.60 10.46
N LEU A 43 -9.56 7.08 11.19
CA LEU A 43 -9.21 7.58 12.51
C LEU A 43 -8.76 9.03 12.45
N TRP A 44 -7.85 9.35 11.51
CA TRP A 44 -7.39 10.72 11.31
C TRP A 44 -8.52 11.63 10.85
N LEU A 45 -9.34 11.17 9.91
CA LEU A 45 -10.45 11.97 9.37
C LEU A 45 -11.44 12.40 10.47
N ILE A 46 -11.76 11.51 11.42
CA ILE A 46 -12.74 11.78 12.48
C ILE A 46 -12.12 12.55 13.64
N THR A 47 -10.89 12.22 14.02
CA THR A 47 -10.30 12.69 15.28
C THR A 47 -9.20 13.74 15.11
N GLY A 48 -8.67 13.88 13.89
CA GLY A 48 -7.48 14.68 13.59
C GLY A 48 -6.18 14.09 14.14
N LYS A 49 -6.18 12.85 14.66
CA LYS A 49 -5.03 12.19 15.28
C LYS A 49 -4.49 11.04 14.44
N GLY A 50 -3.18 10.80 14.54
CA GLY A 50 -2.48 9.75 13.81
C GLY A 50 -2.07 10.19 12.40
N ASP A 51 -1.65 9.22 11.59
CA ASP A 51 -1.27 9.46 10.20
C ASP A 51 -2.52 9.62 9.33
N MET A 52 -2.48 10.63 8.44
CA MET A 52 -3.55 10.91 7.49
C MET A 52 -3.69 9.80 6.45
N ILE A 53 -2.56 9.27 5.98
CA ILE A 53 -2.50 8.26 4.93
C ILE A 53 -2.15 6.92 5.56
N ILE A 54 -2.95 5.90 5.26
CA ILE A 54 -2.67 4.50 5.53
C ILE A 54 -1.75 4.03 4.40
N ASP A 55 -0.47 3.90 4.70
CA ASP A 55 0.48 3.32 3.78
C ASP A 55 0.34 1.78 3.85
N VAL A 56 -0.43 1.24 2.90
CA VAL A 56 -0.72 -0.21 2.80
C VAL A 56 0.51 -1.02 2.42
N ASP A 57 1.52 -0.35 1.85
CA ASP A 57 2.81 -0.91 1.45
C ASP A 57 3.93 -0.56 2.45
N ARG A 58 3.60 0.08 3.58
CA ARG A 58 4.55 0.30 4.67
C ARG A 58 4.89 -1.05 5.28
N VAL A 59 5.90 -1.70 4.71
CA VAL A 59 6.83 -2.47 5.52
C VAL A 59 7.29 -1.53 6.61
N GLU A 60 6.81 -1.73 7.84
CA GLU A 60 7.39 -1.11 9.02
C GLU A 60 8.89 -1.42 8.97
N GLU A 61 9.68 -0.49 8.42
CA GLU A 61 11.12 -0.55 8.63
C GLU A 61 11.27 -0.41 10.15
N PRO A 62 11.81 -1.43 10.85
CA PRO A 62 12.01 -1.31 12.27
C PRO A 62 12.82 -0.04 12.51
N VAL A 63 12.34 0.77 13.45
CA VAL A 63 12.94 2.05 13.83
C VAL A 63 14.45 1.84 13.93
N PRO A 64 15.29 2.57 13.17
CA PRO A 64 16.72 2.40 13.27
C PRO A 64 17.13 2.68 14.71
N ASP A 65 17.63 1.65 15.40
CA ASP A 65 18.25 1.79 16.70
C ASP A 65 19.58 2.52 16.50
N TYR A 66 19.52 3.86 16.48
CA TYR A 66 20.67 4.76 16.29
C TYR A 66 21.72 4.64 17.42
N GLY A 67 21.55 3.75 18.39
CA GLY A 67 22.53 3.42 19.43
C GLY A 67 23.60 2.43 19.01
N LYS A 68 23.52 1.86 17.80
CA LYS A 68 24.45 0.85 17.30
C LYS A 68 25.61 1.44 16.48
N SER A 69 26.78 0.82 16.60
CA SER A 69 27.97 1.21 15.84
C SER A 69 27.72 1.14 14.33
N MET A 70 28.48 1.90 13.53
CA MET A 70 28.35 1.88 12.07
C MET A 70 28.45 0.45 11.49
N ASP A 71 29.28 -0.39 12.12
CA ASP A 71 29.48 -1.78 11.72
C ASP A 71 28.22 -2.62 11.95
N GLU A 72 27.54 -2.46 13.08
CA GLU A 72 26.28 -3.15 13.37
C GLU A 72 25.14 -2.71 12.44
N ILE A 73 25.10 -1.42 12.07
CA ILE A 73 24.14 -0.90 11.09
C ILE A 73 24.40 -1.52 9.71
N LEU A 74 25.68 -1.65 9.33
CA LEU A 74 26.07 -2.23 8.06
C LEU A 74 25.74 -3.73 8.01
N GLU A 75 26.06 -4.47 9.08
CA GLU A 75 25.74 -5.89 9.24
C GLU A 75 24.24 -6.14 9.07
N TYR A 76 23.40 -5.38 9.79
CA TYR A 76 21.94 -5.49 9.69
C TYR A 76 21.42 -5.21 8.28
N LYS A 77 21.97 -4.19 7.60
CA LYS A 77 21.58 -3.87 6.22
C LYS A 77 21.97 -4.99 5.26
N ILE A 78 23.16 -5.57 5.41
CA ILE A 78 23.63 -6.69 4.58
C ILE A 78 22.72 -7.90 4.78
N GLU A 79 22.47 -8.30 6.02
CA GLU A 79 21.61 -9.45 6.35
C GLU A 79 20.21 -9.28 5.74
N ARG A 80 19.63 -8.08 5.87
CA ARG A 80 18.30 -7.76 5.32
C ARG A 80 18.27 -7.82 3.79
N ILE A 81 19.31 -7.36 3.11
CA ILE A 81 19.41 -7.42 1.64
C ILE A 81 19.52 -8.88 1.19
N VAL A 82 20.39 -9.66 1.83
CA VAL A 82 20.59 -11.08 1.50
C VAL A 82 19.29 -11.87 1.69
N LYS A 83 18.59 -11.67 2.81
CA LYS A 83 17.32 -12.35 3.10
C LYS A 83 16.26 -12.09 2.03
N ARG A 84 16.11 -10.83 1.59
CA ARG A 84 15.16 -10.46 0.52
C ARG A 84 15.53 -11.10 -0.82
N GLN A 85 16.81 -11.13 -1.17
CA GLN A 85 17.27 -11.77 -2.40
C GLN A 85 17.04 -13.28 -2.38
N LEU A 86 17.31 -13.94 -1.26
CA LEU A 86 17.04 -15.38 -1.10
C LEU A 86 15.55 -15.70 -1.20
N GLN A 87 14.69 -14.90 -0.57
CA GLN A 87 13.24 -15.10 -0.68
C GLN A 87 12.77 -14.95 -2.13
N ALA A 88 13.15 -13.85 -2.80
CA ALA A 88 12.78 -13.62 -4.20
C ALA A 88 13.32 -14.71 -5.14
N PHE A 89 14.45 -15.32 -4.81
CA PHE A 89 14.97 -16.47 -5.55
C PHE A 89 14.15 -17.75 -5.27
N SER A 90 13.79 -18.00 -4.01
CA SER A 90 12.91 -19.11 -3.61
C SER A 90 11.56 -19.05 -4.32
N ASP A 91 10.92 -17.88 -4.31
CA ASP A 91 9.61 -17.67 -4.96
C ASP A 91 9.68 -17.93 -6.47
N LYS A 92 10.82 -17.58 -7.09
CA LYS A 92 11.05 -17.91 -8.50
C LYS A 92 11.17 -19.42 -8.69
N LEU A 93 11.92 -20.12 -7.83
CA LEU A 93 12.07 -21.59 -7.87
C LEU A 93 10.74 -22.33 -7.70
N GLU A 94 9.87 -21.88 -6.80
CA GLU A 94 8.55 -22.49 -6.60
C GLU A 94 7.65 -22.35 -7.83
N ASN A 95 7.82 -21.30 -8.62
CA ASN A 95 7.06 -21.04 -9.84
C ASN A 95 7.77 -21.53 -11.12
N PHE A 96 8.86 -22.30 -11.00
CA PHE A 96 9.47 -22.90 -12.19
C PHE A 96 8.55 -23.98 -12.76
N PRO A 97 8.33 -24.00 -14.08
CA PRO A 97 7.58 -25.06 -14.72
C PRO A 97 8.26 -26.41 -14.45
N THR A 98 7.45 -27.41 -14.13
CA THR A 98 7.91 -28.78 -13.92
C THR A 98 8.57 -29.33 -15.19
N LEU A 99 9.44 -30.34 -15.03
CA LEU A 99 10.04 -31.04 -16.18
C LEU A 99 8.98 -31.60 -17.13
N GLU A 100 7.81 -31.96 -16.60
CA GLU A 100 6.69 -32.46 -17.39
C GLU A 100 6.04 -31.35 -18.24
N GLU A 101 5.87 -30.15 -17.68
CA GLU A 101 5.37 -28.97 -18.40
C GLU A 101 6.35 -28.50 -19.47
N ILE A 102 7.65 -28.47 -19.16
CA ILE A 102 8.70 -28.15 -20.13
C ILE A 102 8.71 -29.17 -21.28
N SER A 103 8.61 -30.46 -20.97
CA SER A 103 8.54 -31.52 -21.98
C SER A 103 7.29 -31.38 -22.88
N LYS A 104 6.12 -31.09 -22.29
CA LYS A 104 4.88 -30.82 -23.03
C LYS A 104 5.01 -29.61 -23.96
N GLU A 105 5.62 -28.51 -23.50
CA GLU A 105 5.81 -27.29 -24.29
C GLU A 105 6.77 -27.53 -25.48
N ILE A 106 7.88 -28.25 -25.26
CA ILE A 106 8.83 -28.63 -26.32
C ILE A 106 8.15 -29.51 -27.37
N GLN A 107 7.40 -30.53 -26.95
CA GLN A 107 6.68 -31.41 -27.87
C GLN A 107 5.60 -30.68 -28.68
N LYS A 108 4.89 -29.74 -28.05
CA LYS A 108 3.88 -28.89 -28.73
C LYS A 108 4.52 -28.04 -29.82
N ASN A 109 5.67 -27.42 -29.53
CA ASN A 109 6.38 -26.56 -30.49
C ASN A 109 7.04 -27.37 -31.63
N LEU A 110 7.47 -28.61 -31.36
CA LEU A 110 8.01 -29.52 -32.39
C LEU A 110 6.92 -30.14 -33.29
N LYS A 111 5.68 -30.29 -32.81
CA LYS A 111 4.55 -30.83 -33.59
C LYS A 111 3.81 -29.75 -34.41
N GLY A 112 4.12 -28.48 -34.17
CA GLY A 112 3.54 -27.33 -34.88
C GLY A 112 4.37 -26.81 -36.05
N ALA A 113 5.45 -27.49 -36.44
CA ALA A 113 6.32 -27.18 -37.57
C ALA A 113 6.22 -28.24 -38.68
#